data_AF-A0A954VEM9-F1
#
_entry.id   AF-A0A954VEM9-F1
#
_cell.length_a   1.000
_cell.length_b   1.000
_cell.length_c   1.000
_cell.angle_alpha   90.00
_cell.angle_beta   90.00
_cell.angle_gamma   90.00
#
_symmetry.space_group_name_H-M   'P 1'
#
loop_
_entity.id
_entity.type
_entity.pdbx_description
1 polymer ?
#
loop_
_entity_poly.entity_id
_entity_poly.type
_entity_poly.pdbx_seq_one_letter_code
_entity_poly.pdbx_strand_id
1 'polypeptide(L)' 'TKDDQVEIPVQVNGKVRAKVVVPAESSQSEIEERARQDERVAELLAGKQLVKCVVVPGRLINFVVK' A
#
# COMPACT_ATOMS: atom_id res chain seq x y z
N THR A 1 6.55 1.02 25.45
CA THR A 1 5.79 0.46 24.32
C THR A 1 6.12 1.34 23.13
N LYS A 2 6.92 0.85 22.19
CA LYS A 2 7.30 1.63 21.00
C LYS A 2 6.27 1.33 19.92
N ASP A 3 5.23 2.14 19.87
CA ASP A 3 4.36 2.26 18.69
C ASP A 3 5.11 3.09 17.65
N ASP A 4 6.21 2.55 17.10
CA ASP A 4 6.91 3.19 15.99
C ASP A 4 6.04 3.00 14.75
N GLN A 5 5.16 3.98 14.48
CA GLN A 5 4.34 4.02 13.27
C GLN A 5 5.16 4.61 12.12
N VAL A 6 5.04 4.00 10.95
CA VAL A 6 5.70 4.44 9.72
C VAL A 6 4.66 4.81 8.68
N GLU A 7 4.90 5.94 8.00
CA GLU A 7 4.11 6.36 6.86
C GLU A 7 4.66 5.69 5.60
N ILE A 8 3.86 4.80 5.01
CA ILE A 8 4.21 4.08 3.79
C ILE A 8 3.46 4.70 2.60
N PRO A 9 4.17 5.25 1.60
CA PRO A 9 3.54 5.72 0.38
C PRO A 9 3.00 4.54 -0.44
N VAL A 10 1.75 4.67 -0.88
CA VAL A 10 1.08 3.73 -1.78
C VAL A 10 1.19 4.24 -3.21
N GLN A 11 1.78 3.43 -4.07
CA GLN A 11 1.97 3.69 -5.48
C GLN A 11 1.03 2.80 -6.31
N VAL A 12 0.52 3.35 -7.42
CA VAL A 12 -0.20 2.60 -8.45
C VAL A 12 0.44 2.94 -9.80
N ASN A 13 0.94 1.92 -10.50
CA ASN A 13 1.73 2.06 -11.73
C ASN A 13 2.87 3.08 -11.56
N GLY A 14 3.58 3.03 -10.43
CA GLY A 14 4.75 3.86 -10.13
C GLY A 14 4.46 5.31 -9.72
N LYS A 15 3.18 5.72 -9.66
CA LYS A 15 2.78 7.06 -9.16
C LYS A 15 2.24 6.93 -7.75
N VAL A 16 2.67 7.79 -6.82
CA VAL A 16 2.12 7.85 -5.45
C VAL A 16 0.67 8.35 -5.50
N ARG A 17 -0.24 7.62 -4.86
CA ARG A 17 -1.69 7.89 -4.87
C ARG A 17 -2.27 8.14 -3.50
N ALA A 18 -1.75 7.41 -2.52
CA ALA A 18 -2.14 7.50 -1.13
C ALA A 18 -0.92 7.29 -0.24
N LYS A 19 -1.12 7.43 1.06
CA LYS A 19 -0.13 7.08 2.08
C LYS A 19 -0.87 6.43 3.23
N VAL A 20 -0.36 5.30 3.70
CA VAL A 20 -0.95 4.57 4.83
C VAL A 20 0.01 4.62 6.00
N VAL A 21 -0.54 4.82 7.19
CA VAL A 21 0.22 4.75 8.44
C VAL A 21 0.01 3.37 9.03
N VAL A 22 1.11 2.67 9.24
CA VAL A 22 1.11 1.29 9.76
C VAL A 22 2.22 1.16 10.81
N PRO A 23 2.09 0.27 11.81
CA PRO A 23 3.20 -0.07 12.68
C PRO A 23 4.45 -0.51 11.89
N ALA A 24 5.65 -0.15 12.34
CA ALA A 24 6.91 -0.51 11.69
C ALA A 24 7.09 -2.03 11.55
N GLU A 25 6.49 -2.80 12.46
CA GLU A 25 6.53 -4.27 12.47
C GLU A 25 5.36 -4.92 11.71
N SER A 26 4.56 -4.13 10.97
CA SER A 26 3.43 -4.66 10.21
C SER A 26 3.88 -5.66 9.17
N SER A 27 3.12 -6.74 9.06
CA SER A 27 3.36 -7.75 8.03
C SER A 27 3.05 -7.21 6.64
N GLN A 28 3.65 -7.80 5.59
CA GLN A 28 3.36 -7.39 4.21
C GLN A 28 1.88 -7.48 3.87
N SER A 29 1.18 -8.51 4.38
CA SER A 29 -0.25 -8.71 4.20
C SER A 29 -1.07 -7.59 4.84
N GLU A 30 -0.76 -7.18 6.07
CA GLU A 30 -1.45 -6.06 6.72
C GLU A 30 -1.23 -4.76 5.96
N ILE A 31 0.01 -4.49 5.52
CA ILE A 31 0.31 -3.28 4.74
C ILE A 31 -0.50 -3.27 3.45
N GLU A 32 -0.59 -4.41 2.77
CA GLU A 32 -1.35 -4.57 1.54
C GLU A 32 -2.86 -4.38 1.77
N GLU A 33 -3.41 -4.98 2.82
CA GLU A 33 -4.82 -4.83 3.18
C GLU A 33 -5.15 -3.37 3.51
N ARG A 34 -4.34 -2.71 4.35
CA ARG A 34 -4.53 -1.29 4.67
C ARG A 34 -4.44 -0.41 3.43
N ALA A 35 -3.51 -0.69 2.53
CA ALA A 35 -3.39 0.04 1.28
C ALA A 35 -4.57 -0.21 0.33
N ARG A 36 -5.18 -1.41 0.33
CA ARG A 36 -6.40 -1.69 -0.46
C ARG A 36 -7.68 -1.11 0.16
N GLN A 37 -7.71 -0.93 1.47
CA GLN A 37 -8.82 -0.30 2.18
C GLN A 37 -8.88 1.22 1.96
N ASP A 38 -7.78 1.83 1.52
CA ASP A 38 -7.77 3.24 1.12
C ASP A 38 -8.68 3.44 -0.10
N GLU A 39 -9.68 4.31 0.05
CA GLU A 39 -10.71 4.55 -0.98
C GLU A 39 -10.10 4.95 -2.33
N ARG A 40 -9.07 5.80 -2.32
CA ARG A 40 -8.38 6.27 -3.54
C ARG A 40 -7.66 5.12 -4.24
N VAL A 41 -7.07 4.21 -3.47
CA VAL A 41 -6.39 3.04 -4.03
C VAL A 41 -7.43 2.06 -4.56
N ALA A 42 -8.48 1.76 -3.79
CA ALA A 42 -9.56 0.88 -4.20
C ALA A 42 -10.21 1.34 -5.51
N GLU A 43 -10.49 2.63 -5.67
CA GLU A 43 -10.99 3.23 -6.92
C GLU A 43 -10.03 3.03 -8.10
N LEU A 44 -8.72 3.15 -7.86
CA LEU A 44 -7.71 2.98 -8.92
C LEU A 44 -7.46 1.51 -9.28
N LEU A 45 -7.74 0.59 -8.36
CA LEU A 45 -7.71 -0.85 -8.59
C LEU A 45 -9.03 -1.35 -9.20
N ALA A 46 -10.15 -0.65 -8.99
CA ALA A 46 -11.46 -1.03 -9.47
C ALA A 46 -11.49 -1.13 -11.00
N GLY A 47 -12.00 -2.26 -11.50
CA GLY A 47 -12.08 -2.54 -12.94
C GLY A 47 -10.74 -2.82 -13.62
N LYS A 48 -9.63 -2.89 -12.87
CA LYS A 48 -8.29 -3.20 -13.40
C LYS A 48 -7.81 -4.56 -12.94
N GLN A 49 -6.94 -5.17 -13.74
CA GLN A 49 -6.33 -6.43 -13.37
C GLN A 49 -5.04 -6.17 -12.59
N LEU A 50 -4.96 -6.69 -11.37
CA LEU A 50 -3.72 -6.65 -10.58
C LEU A 50 -2.67 -7.57 -11.21
N VAL A 51 -1.61 -6.99 -11.76
CA VAL A 51 -0.50 -7.73 -12.39
C VAL A 51 0.57 -8.08 -11.37
N LYS A 52 0.87 -7.16 -10.45
CA LYS A 52 1.90 -7.34 -9.43
C LYS A 52 1.65 -6.44 -8.24
N CYS A 53 1.79 -6.97 -7.04
CA CYS A 53 1.92 -6.19 -5.81
C CYS A 53 3.37 -6.25 -5.35
N VAL A 54 3.97 -5.10 -5.04
CA VAL A 54 5.33 -5.02 -4.49
C VAL A 54 5.26 -4.30 -3.16
N VAL A 55 5.46 -5.03 -2.08
CA VAL A 55 5.48 -4.49 -0.72
C VAL A 55 6.92 -4.43 -0.24
N VAL A 56 7.37 -3.24 0.15
CA VAL A 56 8.66 -3.04 0.84
C VAL A 56 8.33 -2.51 2.24
N PRO A 57 8.36 -3.37 3.28
CA PRO A 57 8.01 -2.99 4.64
C PRO A 57 8.77 -1.75 5.10
N GLY A 58 8.05 -0.81 5.70
CA GLY A 58 8.60 0.47 6.18
C GLY A 58 9.10 1.42 5.08
N ARG A 59 8.90 1.12 3.79
CA ARG A 59 9.41 1.96 2.70
C ARG A 59 8.37 2.38 1.66
N LEU A 60 7.68 1.44 1.02
CA LEU A 60 6.62 1.72 0.04
C LEU A 60 5.81 0.46 -0.29
N ILE A 61 4.63 0.66 -0.87
CA ILE A 61 3.88 -0.38 -1.56
C ILE A 61 3.53 0.09 -2.97
N ASN A 62 3.67 -0.77 -3.98
CA ASN A 62 3.34 -0.46 -5.36
C ASN A 62 2.44 -1.53 -5.98
N PHE A 63 1.27 -1.10 -6.45
CA PHE A 63 0.34 -1.93 -7.21
C PHE A 63 0.52 -1.68 -8.70
N VAL A 64 0.91 -2.72 -9.43
CA VAL A 64 0.97 -2.72 -10.89
C VAL A 64 -0.34 -3.28 -11.40
N VAL A 65 -1.09 -2.45 -12.13
CA VAL A 65 -2.40 -2.77 -12.68
C VAL A 65 -2.42 -2.57 -14.18
N LYS A 66 -3.14 -3.44 -14.90
CA LYS A 66 -3.43 -3.34 -16.33
C LYS A 66 -4.90 -3.03 -16.56
#